data_AF-A0A936KLW6-F1
#
_entry.id   AF-A0A936KLW6-F1
#
_cell.length_a   1.000
_cell.length_b   1.000
_cell.length_c   1.000
_cell.angle_alpha   90.00
_cell.angle_beta   90.00
_cell.angle_gamma   90.00
#
_symmetry.space_group_name_H-M   'P 1'
#
loop_
_entity.id
_entity.type
_entity.pdbx_description
1 polymer ?
#
loop_
_entity_poly.entity_id
_entity_poly.type
_entity_poly.pdbx_seq_one_letter_code
_entity_poly.pdbx_strand_id
1 'polypeptide(L)'
;MAFYRSAGNVPHKRHVQHRSPEGGLYYEELMGEEGFSSDSSLLYHRYIPAAIREVREWALPDQTLRPNNPMLPRHFKTQDLPASGAGVDGVNGRRLLLGNGDVRISYVVAGETSPYYRNAIGDECLYIHGGTARVETVFGDLDVWEGDYVIIPRATTHRIVPTGDAPVRIYAIEVNSHITPPKRYLSRFGQFLEHSPFCERDLRVPTDPYVVDERDVPVYIKHRGPGEGGISGTVHVQPHHPFDVVGWDGCLWPYAFNISDYEPLTGRVHQPPPTHQVFEAHNVIFCNFVPRKVDYHPLAIPVPYYHSNVDSDEVMFYAAGNYEARRGSGIEAGSISLHPMGHAHGPQPGAYERSIGIESFDETAVMVDTFAPLLLGEGAVAVEDAKYMSSWNED
;
A
#
# COMPACT_ATOMS: atom_id res chain seq x y z
N MET A 1 14.53 0.27 5.09
CA MET A 1 14.62 -0.68 6.22
C MET A 1 16.08 -1.02 6.45
N ALA A 2 16.57 -1.08 7.69
CA ALA A 2 17.99 -1.32 7.98
C ALA A 2 18.41 -2.79 7.83
N PHE A 3 18.01 -3.42 6.72
CA PHE A 3 18.37 -4.78 6.37
C PHE A 3 19.04 -4.79 5.01
N TYR A 4 20.38 -4.84 5.05
CA TYR A 4 21.21 -4.83 3.85
C TYR A 4 21.05 -6.15 3.09
N ARG A 5 20.79 -6.03 1.80
CA ARG A 5 20.65 -7.15 0.87
C ARG A 5 21.61 -7.00 -0.29
N SER A 6 21.97 -8.13 -0.89
CA SER A 6 22.73 -8.21 -2.13
C SER A 6 22.24 -9.41 -2.93
N ALA A 7 22.00 -9.20 -4.22
CA ALA A 7 21.50 -10.21 -5.15
C ALA A 7 22.18 -10.05 -6.52
N GLY A 8 22.31 -11.16 -7.26
CA GLY A 8 22.98 -11.17 -8.56
C GLY A 8 24.49 -10.85 -8.52
N ASN A 9 24.99 -10.20 -9.57
CA ASN A 9 26.41 -9.90 -9.76
C ASN A 9 26.77 -8.51 -9.23
N VAL A 10 27.53 -8.44 -8.15
CA VAL A 10 27.90 -7.20 -7.44
C VAL A 10 29.43 -7.12 -7.31
N PRO A 11 30.07 -5.97 -7.60
CA PRO A 11 31.51 -5.80 -7.42
C PRO A 11 31.88 -5.74 -5.93
N HIS A 12 33.12 -6.14 -5.59
CA HIS A 12 33.59 -6.14 -4.20
C HIS A 12 33.67 -4.74 -3.56
N LYS A 13 33.77 -3.68 -4.37
CA LYS A 13 33.74 -2.29 -3.90
C LYS A 13 32.72 -1.51 -4.71
N ARG A 14 32.10 -0.52 -4.06
CA ARG A 14 31.24 0.47 -4.73
C ARG A 14 32.08 1.34 -5.65
N HIS A 15 31.49 1.78 -6.75
CA HIS A 15 32.07 2.76 -7.66
C HIS A 15 33.46 2.36 -8.20
N VAL A 16 33.61 1.09 -8.58
CA VAL A 16 34.79 0.60 -9.31
C VAL A 16 34.38 0.01 -10.65
N GLN A 17 35.36 -0.29 -11.51
CA GLN A 17 35.09 -1.02 -12.75
C GLN A 17 34.41 -2.36 -12.44
N HIS A 18 33.23 -2.56 -13.00
CA HIS A 18 32.48 -3.80 -12.94
C HIS A 18 32.26 -4.28 -14.37
N ARG A 19 32.83 -5.43 -14.74
CA ARG A 19 32.89 -5.89 -16.13
C ARG A 19 31.95 -7.05 -16.38
N SER A 20 31.34 -7.05 -17.57
CA SER A 20 30.61 -8.20 -18.08
C SER A 20 31.60 -9.32 -18.47
N PRO A 21 31.14 -10.59 -18.56
CA PRO A 21 31.96 -11.70 -19.03
C PRO A 21 32.59 -11.46 -20.41
N GLU A 22 31.94 -10.66 -21.26
CA GLU A 22 32.39 -10.29 -22.61
C GLU A 22 33.38 -9.12 -22.62
N GLY A 23 33.71 -8.55 -21.46
CA GLY A 23 34.69 -7.47 -21.30
C GLY A 23 34.13 -6.05 -21.33
N GLY A 24 32.81 -5.89 -21.55
CA GLY A 24 32.09 -4.62 -21.41
C GLY A 24 32.03 -4.13 -19.95
N LEU A 25 31.54 -2.91 -19.73
CA LEU A 25 31.27 -2.38 -18.39
C LEU A 25 29.78 -2.48 -18.08
N TYR A 26 29.45 -2.83 -16.84
CA TYR A 26 28.15 -2.55 -16.26
C TYR A 26 28.10 -1.09 -15.79
N TYR A 27 26.89 -0.52 -15.77
CA TYR A 27 26.64 0.86 -15.37
C TYR A 27 26.02 0.88 -13.97
N GLU A 28 26.65 1.60 -13.04
CA GLU A 28 26.18 1.71 -11.66
C GLU A 28 25.15 2.85 -11.53
N GLU A 29 23.96 2.55 -11.02
CA GLU A 29 22.93 3.50 -10.58
C GLU A 29 22.85 3.48 -9.05
N LEU A 30 22.94 4.65 -8.42
CA LEU A 30 22.56 4.80 -7.01
C LEU A 30 21.10 5.24 -6.94
N MET A 31 20.22 4.34 -6.50
CA MET A 31 18.86 4.66 -6.14
C MET A 31 18.81 4.97 -4.64
N GLY A 32 18.58 6.24 -4.27
CA GLY A 32 18.66 6.68 -2.87
C GLY A 32 17.56 7.64 -2.46
N GLU A 33 17.25 7.62 -1.17
CA GLU A 33 16.28 8.50 -0.54
C GLU A 33 16.94 9.79 0.01
N GLU A 34 16.12 10.84 0.19
CA GLU A 34 16.46 12.11 0.86
C GLU A 34 17.73 12.83 0.36
N GLY A 35 18.18 12.57 -0.87
CA GLY A 35 19.38 13.22 -1.40
C GLY A 35 20.65 12.75 -0.70
N PHE A 36 20.85 11.43 -0.65
CA PHE A 36 22.05 10.74 -0.14
C PHE A 36 22.16 10.63 1.39
N SER A 37 21.13 11.04 2.16
CA SER A 37 21.15 10.97 3.63
C SER A 37 20.35 9.81 4.25
N SER A 38 19.61 9.05 3.44
CA SER A 38 18.77 7.92 3.90
C SER A 38 19.13 6.62 3.15
N ASP A 39 18.27 5.60 3.28
CA ASP A 39 18.43 4.30 2.65
C ASP A 39 18.65 4.41 1.14
N SER A 40 19.47 3.51 0.62
CA SER A 40 19.81 3.46 -0.80
C SER A 40 20.17 2.05 -1.23
N SER A 41 20.12 1.82 -2.54
CA SER A 41 20.66 0.65 -3.20
C SER A 41 21.46 1.04 -4.43
N LEU A 42 22.51 0.29 -4.71
CA LEU A 42 23.23 0.32 -5.97
C LEU A 42 22.66 -0.75 -6.88
N LEU A 43 22.34 -0.38 -8.12
CA LEU A 43 21.91 -1.28 -9.17
C LEU A 43 22.97 -1.28 -10.27
N TYR A 44 23.35 -2.46 -10.75
CA TYR A 44 24.36 -2.60 -11.81
C TYR A 44 23.67 -3.02 -13.10
N HIS A 45 23.59 -2.11 -14.06
CA HIS A 45 22.85 -2.24 -15.31
C HIS A 45 23.72 -2.72 -16.47
N ARG A 46 23.12 -3.47 -17.40
CA ARG A 46 23.74 -3.83 -18.68
C ARG A 46 23.79 -2.64 -19.64
N TYR A 47 22.79 -1.77 -19.61
CA TYR A 47 22.67 -0.61 -20.47
C TYR A 47 22.64 0.69 -19.65
N ILE A 48 22.61 1.84 -20.32
CA ILE A 48 22.63 3.14 -19.64
C ILE A 48 21.24 3.42 -19.04
N PRO A 49 21.07 3.46 -17.70
CA PRO A 49 19.75 3.59 -17.07
C PRO A 49 19.06 4.94 -17.35
N ALA A 50 19.84 5.98 -17.65
CA ALA A 50 19.35 7.31 -17.99
C ALA A 50 18.92 7.48 -19.47
N ALA A 51 19.09 6.45 -20.31
CA ALA A 51 18.81 6.56 -21.73
C ALA A 51 17.30 6.60 -22.02
N ILE A 52 16.87 7.59 -22.82
CA ILE A 52 15.48 7.77 -23.24
C ILE A 52 15.47 7.97 -24.75
N ARG A 53 14.62 7.23 -25.45
CA ARG A 53 14.46 7.33 -26.90
C ARG A 53 13.35 8.30 -27.30
N GLU A 54 12.21 8.22 -26.61
CA GLU A 54 11.02 9.04 -26.87
C GLU A 54 10.34 9.38 -25.55
N VAL A 55 9.72 10.56 -25.50
CA VAL A 55 8.90 11.03 -24.38
C VAL A 55 7.55 11.46 -24.92
N ARG A 56 6.47 11.05 -24.26
CA ARG A 56 5.12 11.52 -24.55
C ARG A 56 4.31 11.68 -23.27
N GLU A 57 3.29 12.53 -23.32
CA GLU A 57 2.35 12.68 -22.21
C GLU A 57 1.54 11.39 -22.01
N TRP A 58 1.30 11.04 -20.75
CA TRP A 58 0.34 10.02 -20.36
C TRP A 58 -0.83 10.69 -19.65
N ALA A 59 -1.99 10.63 -20.29
CA ALA A 59 -3.24 11.02 -19.68
C ALA A 59 -3.55 10.06 -18.52
N LEU A 60 -3.37 10.54 -17.30
CA LEU A 60 -3.65 9.76 -16.10
C LEU A 60 -5.14 9.45 -15.97
N PRO A 61 -5.50 8.34 -15.28
CA PRO A 61 -6.84 8.17 -14.75
C PRO A 61 -7.24 9.36 -13.89
N ASP A 62 -8.55 9.60 -13.75
CA ASP A 62 -9.10 10.75 -13.01
C ASP A 62 -8.45 10.89 -11.62
N GLN A 63 -7.80 12.04 -11.39
CA GLN A 63 -7.14 12.38 -10.12
C GLN A 63 -7.92 13.44 -9.31
N THR A 64 -9.13 13.80 -9.75
CA THR A 64 -10.01 14.80 -9.12
C THR A 64 -10.26 14.45 -7.66
N LEU A 65 -10.20 15.46 -6.80
CA LEU A 65 -10.56 15.36 -5.39
C LEU A 65 -11.62 16.41 -5.04
N ARG A 66 -12.68 15.98 -4.37
CA ARG A 66 -13.81 16.83 -3.97
C ARG A 66 -13.87 16.93 -2.44
N PRO A 67 -14.13 18.11 -1.86
CA PRO A 67 -14.31 18.24 -0.42
C PRO A 67 -15.45 17.38 0.11
N ASN A 68 -15.24 16.77 1.29
CA ASN A 68 -16.30 16.19 2.10
C ASN A 68 -17.14 17.33 2.76
N ASN A 69 -17.94 18.03 1.95
CA ASN A 69 -18.74 19.16 2.40
C ASN A 69 -20.19 19.07 1.87
N PRO A 70 -21.23 19.00 2.74
CA PRO A 70 -21.14 18.93 4.20
C PRO A 70 -20.35 17.69 4.66
N MET A 71 -19.72 17.80 5.83
CA MET A 71 -18.93 16.72 6.41
C MET A 71 -19.84 15.58 6.86
N LEU A 72 -19.61 14.39 6.32
CA LEU A 72 -20.37 13.17 6.64
C LEU A 72 -19.42 12.01 6.95
N PRO A 73 -19.78 11.10 7.87
CA PRO A 73 -19.23 9.75 7.85
C PRO A 73 -19.70 9.05 6.56
N ARG A 74 -18.81 8.32 5.90
CA ARG A 74 -19.10 7.71 4.60
C ARG A 74 -18.77 6.23 4.57
N HIS A 75 -19.45 5.52 3.68
CA HIS A 75 -19.23 4.10 3.40
C HIS A 75 -19.22 3.91 1.89
N PHE A 76 -18.20 3.21 1.41
CA PHE A 76 -17.99 2.93 0.00
C PHE A 76 -17.97 1.41 -0.23
N LYS A 77 -18.72 0.93 -1.22
CA LYS A 77 -18.80 -0.49 -1.58
C LYS A 77 -17.93 -0.76 -2.80
N THR A 78 -16.66 -1.08 -2.60
CA THR A 78 -15.71 -1.25 -3.72
C THR A 78 -16.10 -2.37 -4.68
N GLN A 79 -16.94 -3.32 -4.26
CA GLN A 79 -17.54 -4.34 -5.11
C GLN A 79 -18.42 -3.76 -6.23
N ASP A 80 -18.94 -2.54 -6.05
CA ASP A 80 -19.81 -1.86 -7.01
C ASP A 80 -19.01 -0.96 -7.98
N LEU A 81 -17.67 -0.94 -7.90
CA LEU A 81 -16.85 -0.10 -8.76
C LEU A 81 -16.98 -0.52 -10.24
N PRO A 82 -17.23 0.44 -11.15
CA PRO A 82 -17.32 0.15 -12.58
C PRO A 82 -15.94 -0.17 -13.17
N ALA A 83 -15.93 -0.77 -14.36
CA ALA A 83 -14.71 -1.10 -15.11
C ALA A 83 -13.72 -1.93 -14.26
N SER A 84 -14.13 -3.15 -13.92
CA SER A 84 -13.40 -4.10 -13.10
C SER A 84 -13.19 -5.44 -13.83
N GLY A 85 -12.03 -6.08 -13.63
CA GLY A 85 -11.72 -7.41 -14.14
C GLY A 85 -11.07 -7.40 -15.54
N ALA A 86 -11.67 -8.12 -16.49
CA ALA A 86 -11.10 -8.32 -17.83
C ALA A 86 -10.89 -6.99 -18.57
N GLY A 87 -9.73 -6.84 -19.23
CA GLY A 87 -9.37 -5.59 -19.90
C GLY A 87 -8.92 -4.44 -18.98
N VAL A 88 -8.80 -4.68 -17.66
CA VAL A 88 -8.37 -3.70 -16.66
C VAL A 88 -7.04 -4.11 -16.07
N ASP A 89 -6.10 -3.17 -16.01
CA ASP A 89 -4.76 -3.39 -15.46
C ASP A 89 -4.55 -2.72 -14.09
N GLY A 90 -3.56 -3.20 -13.32
CA GLY A 90 -3.29 -2.76 -11.94
C GLY A 90 -2.74 -1.34 -11.76
N VAL A 91 -2.44 -0.62 -12.84
CA VAL A 91 -1.90 0.75 -12.84
C VAL A 91 -2.92 1.74 -13.40
N ASN A 92 -3.36 1.56 -14.65
CA ASN A 92 -4.33 2.47 -15.29
C ASN A 92 -5.77 2.24 -14.81
N GLY A 93 -6.08 1.05 -14.29
CA GLY A 93 -7.40 0.70 -13.79
C GLY A 93 -7.75 1.24 -12.40
N ARG A 94 -6.79 1.87 -11.71
CA ARG A 94 -6.99 2.39 -10.34
C ARG A 94 -8.08 3.45 -10.31
N ARG A 95 -9.10 3.22 -9.47
CA ARG A 95 -10.18 4.16 -9.19
C ARG A 95 -9.86 4.88 -7.88
N LEU A 96 -9.71 6.20 -7.95
CA LEU A 96 -9.34 7.02 -6.78
C LEU A 96 -10.53 7.11 -5.82
N LEU A 97 -10.34 6.67 -4.58
CA LEU A 97 -11.38 6.69 -3.55
C LEU A 97 -11.22 7.90 -2.64
N LEU A 98 -10.05 8.03 -2.01
CA LEU A 98 -9.77 9.06 -1.03
C LEU A 98 -8.39 9.65 -1.27
N GLY A 99 -8.19 10.92 -0.94
CA GLY A 99 -6.84 11.48 -0.96
C GLY A 99 -6.72 12.89 -0.44
N ASN A 100 -5.48 13.29 -0.20
CA ASN A 100 -5.06 14.63 0.18
C ASN A 100 -3.63 14.89 -0.35
N GLY A 101 -2.88 15.84 0.23
CA GLY A 101 -1.51 16.13 -0.18
C GLY A 101 -0.47 15.06 0.23
N ASP A 102 -0.81 14.23 1.21
CA ASP A 102 0.07 13.24 1.83
C ASP A 102 -0.20 11.82 1.33
N VAL A 103 -1.44 11.49 0.96
CA VAL A 103 -1.82 10.15 0.50
C VAL A 103 -2.89 10.16 -0.58
N ARG A 104 -2.86 9.14 -1.45
CA ARG A 104 -3.96 8.74 -2.34
C ARG A 104 -4.28 7.28 -2.14
N ILE A 105 -5.54 6.99 -1.93
CA ILE A 105 -6.09 5.66 -1.69
C ILE A 105 -7.00 5.31 -2.86
N SER A 106 -6.67 4.23 -3.55
CA SER A 106 -7.39 3.76 -4.73
C SER A 106 -7.71 2.28 -4.62
N TYR A 107 -8.63 1.82 -5.44
CA TYR A 107 -8.94 0.40 -5.56
C TYR A 107 -9.02 -0.03 -7.02
N VAL A 108 -8.60 -1.25 -7.31
CA VAL A 108 -8.66 -1.83 -8.66
C VAL A 108 -8.92 -3.33 -8.59
N VAL A 109 -9.66 -3.84 -9.57
CA VAL A 109 -9.78 -5.26 -9.88
C VAL A 109 -9.16 -5.46 -11.26
N ALA A 110 -7.97 -6.04 -11.31
CA ALA A 110 -7.16 -6.13 -12.52
C ALA A 110 -7.12 -7.57 -13.05
N GLY A 111 -7.59 -7.75 -14.28
CA GLY A 111 -7.50 -9.00 -15.04
C GLY A 111 -6.32 -9.05 -16.00
N GLU A 112 -5.69 -7.90 -16.29
CA GLU A 112 -4.62 -7.78 -17.27
C GLU A 112 -3.28 -7.41 -16.63
N THR A 113 -2.20 -7.77 -17.31
CA THR A 113 -0.86 -7.27 -17.00
C THR A 113 -0.80 -5.75 -17.18
N SER A 114 -0.34 -5.06 -16.15
CA SER A 114 -0.10 -3.61 -16.21
C SER A 114 1.07 -3.24 -17.12
N PRO A 115 1.16 -1.98 -17.58
CA PRO A 115 2.39 -1.49 -18.18
C PRO A 115 3.54 -1.49 -17.15
N TYR A 116 4.78 -1.38 -17.64
CA TYR A 116 5.88 -1.00 -16.77
C TYR A 116 5.62 0.40 -16.22
N TYR A 117 5.67 0.53 -14.90
CA TYR A 117 5.22 1.70 -14.18
C TYR A 117 6.24 2.14 -13.13
N ARG A 118 6.25 3.45 -12.87
CA ARG A 118 7.07 4.12 -11.86
C ARG A 118 6.28 5.24 -11.20
N ASN A 119 6.11 5.19 -9.88
CA ASN A 119 5.60 6.32 -9.12
C ASN A 119 6.75 7.20 -8.61
N ALA A 120 6.93 8.37 -9.20
CA ALA A 120 7.95 9.34 -8.79
C ALA A 120 7.45 10.33 -7.72
N ILE A 121 6.22 10.21 -7.24
CA ILE A 121 5.65 11.07 -6.19
C ILE A 121 5.99 10.52 -4.81
N GLY A 122 5.95 9.20 -4.67
CA GLY A 122 5.77 8.56 -3.39
C GLY A 122 6.06 7.07 -3.39
N ASP A 123 6.22 6.50 -2.20
CA ASP A 123 6.18 5.05 -2.00
C ASP A 123 4.76 4.53 -2.24
N GLU A 124 4.65 3.28 -2.64
CA GLU A 124 3.37 2.58 -2.82
C GLU A 124 3.27 1.41 -1.84
N CYS A 125 2.07 1.23 -1.30
CA CYS A 125 1.66 0.05 -0.57
C CYS A 125 0.48 -0.57 -1.32
N LEU A 126 0.71 -1.75 -1.90
CA LEU A 126 -0.33 -2.52 -2.58
C LEU A 126 -0.82 -3.60 -1.62
N TYR A 127 -2.00 -3.41 -1.02
CA TYR A 127 -2.64 -4.47 -0.25
C TYR A 127 -3.47 -5.36 -1.18
N ILE A 128 -3.09 -6.63 -1.29
CA ILE A 128 -3.76 -7.62 -2.11
C ILE A 128 -5.01 -8.12 -1.36
N HIS A 129 -6.17 -7.57 -1.70
CA HIS A 129 -7.44 -7.97 -1.11
C HIS A 129 -7.91 -9.35 -1.59
N GLY A 130 -7.45 -9.80 -2.77
CA GLY A 130 -7.77 -11.13 -3.25
C GLY A 130 -7.17 -11.44 -4.62
N GLY A 131 -7.13 -12.73 -4.96
CA GLY A 131 -6.44 -13.23 -6.15
C GLY A 131 -4.93 -13.35 -5.94
N THR A 132 -4.21 -13.66 -7.01
CA THR A 132 -2.75 -13.82 -6.99
C THR A 132 -2.12 -13.03 -8.14
N ALA A 133 -0.93 -12.50 -7.89
CA ALA A 133 -0.16 -11.79 -8.89
C ALA A 133 1.34 -11.99 -8.68
N ARG A 134 2.12 -11.60 -9.67
CA ARG A 134 3.53 -11.35 -9.57
C ARG A 134 3.77 -9.85 -9.73
N VAL A 135 4.47 -9.26 -8.78
CA VAL A 135 4.99 -7.90 -8.91
C VAL A 135 6.43 -8.01 -9.37
N GLU A 136 6.64 -7.81 -10.67
CA GLU A 136 7.96 -7.83 -11.28
C GLU A 136 8.62 -6.48 -11.08
N THR A 137 9.90 -6.44 -10.69
CA THR A 137 10.62 -5.19 -10.43
C THR A 137 12.04 -5.24 -10.97
N VAL A 138 12.68 -4.07 -11.08
CA VAL A 138 14.12 -3.99 -11.39
C VAL A 138 15.03 -4.70 -10.38
N PHE A 139 14.52 -5.01 -9.18
CA PHE A 139 15.24 -5.75 -8.15
C PHE A 139 15.03 -7.27 -8.23
N GLY A 140 14.10 -7.75 -9.06
CA GLY A 140 13.58 -9.12 -9.05
C GLY A 140 12.07 -9.16 -8.81
N ASP A 141 11.51 -10.36 -8.78
CA ASP A 141 10.05 -10.56 -8.71
C ASP A 141 9.58 -10.86 -7.28
N LEU A 142 8.35 -10.48 -6.97
CA LEU A 142 7.61 -10.86 -5.77
C LEU A 142 6.32 -11.57 -6.17
N ASP A 143 6.20 -12.86 -5.83
CA ASP A 143 4.91 -13.57 -5.91
C ASP A 143 4.05 -13.18 -4.72
N VAL A 144 2.81 -12.77 -4.99
CA VAL A 144 1.90 -12.18 -4.00
C VAL A 144 0.49 -12.76 -4.11
N TRP A 145 -0.18 -12.81 -2.96
CA TRP A 145 -1.52 -13.36 -2.79
C TRP A 145 -2.30 -12.57 -1.74
N GLU A 146 -3.55 -12.97 -1.53
CA GLU A 146 -4.46 -12.36 -0.57
C GLU A 146 -3.81 -12.12 0.81
N GLY A 147 -3.99 -10.90 1.32
CA GLY A 147 -3.45 -10.44 2.59
C GLY A 147 -2.04 -9.84 2.49
N ASP A 148 -1.37 -9.93 1.34
CA ASP A 148 -0.05 -9.32 1.19
C ASP A 148 -0.10 -7.80 1.08
N TYR A 149 0.78 -7.14 1.83
CA TYR A 149 1.28 -5.80 1.56
C TYR A 149 2.50 -5.91 0.67
N VAL A 150 2.49 -5.22 -0.48
CA VAL A 150 3.69 -5.00 -1.28
C VAL A 150 4.14 -3.56 -1.11
N ILE A 151 5.26 -3.36 -0.42
CA ILE A 151 5.86 -2.04 -0.24
C ILE A 151 6.85 -1.82 -1.38
N ILE A 152 6.58 -0.79 -2.19
CA ILE A 152 7.37 -0.44 -3.37
C ILE A 152 7.94 0.95 -3.15
N PRO A 153 9.27 1.08 -3.01
CA PRO A 153 9.90 2.38 -2.87
C PRO A 153 9.61 3.29 -4.06
N ARG A 154 9.55 4.59 -3.78
CA ARG A 154 9.41 5.63 -4.80
C ARG A 154 10.40 5.40 -5.94
N ALA A 155 9.91 5.57 -7.15
CA ALA A 155 10.65 5.45 -8.40
C ALA A 155 11.15 4.02 -8.75
N THR A 156 10.78 2.98 -8.01
CA THR A 156 11.03 1.59 -8.42
C THR A 156 10.20 1.26 -9.66
N THR A 157 10.87 0.86 -10.75
CA THR A 157 10.17 0.40 -11.95
C THR A 157 9.65 -1.00 -11.72
N HIS A 158 8.35 -1.17 -11.88
CA HIS A 158 7.68 -2.44 -11.61
C HIS A 158 6.49 -2.67 -12.55
N ARG A 159 5.97 -3.89 -12.53
CA ARG A 159 4.78 -4.32 -13.27
C ARG A 159 4.02 -5.34 -12.44
N ILE A 160 2.70 -5.20 -12.39
CA ILE A 160 1.77 -6.15 -11.77
C ILE A 160 1.25 -7.09 -12.86
N VAL A 161 1.44 -8.39 -12.66
CA VAL A 161 1.04 -9.48 -13.55
C VAL A 161 0.09 -10.42 -12.79
N PRO A 162 -1.23 -10.42 -13.06
CA PRO A 162 -2.12 -11.42 -12.51
C PRO A 162 -1.67 -12.84 -12.90
N THR A 163 -1.66 -13.78 -11.95
CA THR A 163 -1.15 -15.16 -12.17
C THR A 163 -2.19 -16.25 -11.96
N GLY A 164 -3.31 -15.93 -11.32
CA GLY A 164 -4.40 -16.87 -11.07
C GLY A 164 -5.53 -16.76 -12.10
N ASP A 165 -6.51 -17.67 -11.99
CA ASP A 165 -7.71 -17.67 -12.86
C ASP A 165 -8.67 -16.51 -12.55
N ALA A 166 -8.55 -15.91 -11.38
CA ALA A 166 -9.35 -14.76 -10.95
C ALA A 166 -8.54 -13.45 -11.05
N PRO A 167 -9.19 -12.32 -11.41
CA PRO A 167 -8.56 -11.01 -11.34
C PRO A 167 -7.98 -10.72 -9.94
N VAL A 168 -6.85 -10.02 -9.90
CA VAL A 168 -6.27 -9.54 -8.65
C VAL A 168 -6.99 -8.29 -8.17
N ARG A 169 -7.31 -8.22 -6.89
CA ARG A 169 -7.97 -7.08 -6.22
C ARG A 169 -6.95 -6.36 -5.37
N ILE A 170 -6.76 -5.06 -5.61
CA ILE A 170 -5.70 -4.29 -4.98
C ILE A 170 -6.29 -3.03 -4.34
N TYR A 171 -6.09 -2.90 -3.04
CA TYR A 171 -6.26 -1.65 -2.30
C TYR A 171 -4.90 -0.93 -2.32
N ALA A 172 -4.77 0.04 -3.24
CA ALA A 172 -3.51 0.71 -3.56
C ALA A 172 -3.41 2.04 -2.80
N ILE A 173 -2.37 2.17 -1.98
CA ILE A 173 -2.12 3.34 -1.13
C ILE A 173 -0.80 3.97 -1.56
N GLU A 174 -0.86 5.18 -2.11
CA GLU A 174 0.31 5.94 -2.57
C GLU A 174 0.56 7.08 -1.58
N VAL A 175 1.70 7.08 -0.89
CA VAL A 175 2.06 8.14 0.07
C VAL A 175 3.11 9.08 -0.49
N ASN A 176 2.95 10.39 -0.33
CA ASN A 176 3.89 11.42 -0.78
C ASN A 176 5.13 11.55 0.14
N SER A 177 5.58 10.42 0.69
CA SER A 177 6.75 10.29 1.59
C SER A 177 7.29 8.85 1.49
N HIS A 178 7.93 8.35 2.55
CA HIS A 178 8.49 6.99 2.62
C HIS A 178 7.70 6.14 3.63
N ILE A 179 7.41 4.88 3.27
CA ILE A 179 6.70 3.94 4.14
C ILE A 179 7.73 3.15 4.96
N THR A 180 7.62 3.25 6.28
CA THR A 180 8.50 2.55 7.22
C THR A 180 7.72 1.81 8.29
N PRO A 181 8.26 0.75 8.89
CA PRO A 181 7.72 0.23 10.13
C PRO A 181 7.71 1.30 11.24
N PRO A 182 6.76 1.29 12.17
CA PRO A 182 6.66 2.28 13.23
C PRO A 182 7.96 2.35 14.06
N LYS A 183 8.46 3.56 14.30
CA LYS A 183 9.72 3.77 15.06
C LYS A 183 9.77 3.06 16.41
N ARG A 184 8.62 2.89 17.08
CA ARG A 184 8.53 2.19 18.38
C ARG A 184 8.78 0.69 18.33
N TYR A 185 8.74 0.08 17.14
CA TYR A 185 9.04 -1.32 16.93
C TYR A 185 10.47 -1.55 16.42
N LEU A 186 11.23 -0.47 16.20
CA LEU A 186 12.59 -0.52 15.71
C LEU A 186 13.58 -0.08 16.79
N SER A 187 14.72 -0.78 16.84
CA SER A 187 15.90 -0.27 17.53
C SER A 187 16.40 1.01 16.86
N ARG A 188 17.29 1.74 17.53
CA ARG A 188 17.97 2.90 16.93
C ARG A 188 18.76 2.58 15.64
N PHE A 189 18.99 1.30 15.35
CA PHE A 189 19.71 0.82 14.18
C PHE A 189 18.78 0.16 13.14
N GLY A 190 17.46 0.21 13.34
CA GLY A 190 16.46 -0.25 12.39
C GLY A 190 16.20 -1.76 12.39
N GLN A 191 16.78 -2.53 13.32
CA GLN A 191 16.36 -3.90 13.61
C GLN A 191 15.03 -3.90 14.36
N PHE A 192 14.11 -4.82 14.06
CA PHE A 192 12.88 -5.01 14.83
C PHE A 192 13.19 -5.41 16.29
N LEU A 193 12.39 -4.89 17.21
CA LEU A 193 12.45 -5.21 18.63
C LEU A 193 11.61 -6.45 18.92
N GLU A 194 11.96 -7.21 19.97
CA GLU A 194 11.26 -8.46 20.34
C GLU A 194 9.77 -8.29 20.63
N HIS A 195 9.30 -7.08 20.96
CA HIS A 195 7.87 -6.78 21.15
C HIS A 195 7.16 -6.30 19.87
N SER A 196 7.88 -6.22 18.76
CA SER A 196 7.30 -5.91 17.45
C SER A 196 6.30 -7.01 17.07
N PRO A 197 5.14 -6.65 16.50
CA PRO A 197 4.14 -7.64 16.08
C PRO A 197 4.53 -8.41 14.81
N PHE A 198 5.69 -8.11 14.21
CA PHE A 198 6.28 -8.82 13.08
C PHE A 198 7.79 -8.56 13.07
N CYS A 199 8.54 -9.38 12.34
CA CYS A 199 9.99 -9.33 12.28
C CYS A 199 10.52 -9.46 10.85
N GLU A 200 11.85 -9.40 10.68
CA GLU A 200 12.49 -9.47 9.37
C GLU A 200 12.24 -10.80 8.63
N ARG A 201 11.86 -11.87 9.35
CA ARG A 201 11.58 -13.19 8.76
C ARG A 201 10.25 -13.25 8.03
N ASP A 202 9.32 -12.37 8.40
CA ASP A 202 7.98 -12.29 7.82
C ASP A 202 8.00 -11.50 6.50
N LEU A 203 9.15 -10.87 6.19
CA LEU A 203 9.36 -10.09 4.98
C LEU A 203 9.91 -10.97 3.87
N ARG A 204 9.14 -11.08 2.79
CA ARG A 204 9.58 -11.72 1.55
C ARG A 204 10.27 -10.69 0.67
N VAL A 205 11.49 -11.04 0.28
CA VAL A 205 12.35 -10.21 -0.57
C VAL A 205 12.21 -10.63 -2.03
N PRO A 206 12.57 -9.77 -2.99
CA PRO A 206 12.51 -10.11 -4.41
C PRO A 206 13.42 -11.29 -4.73
N THR A 207 13.11 -12.04 -5.80
CA THR A 207 14.04 -13.02 -6.37
C THR A 207 15.34 -12.36 -6.83
N ASP A 208 16.32 -13.15 -7.29
CA ASP A 208 17.45 -12.58 -8.03
C ASP A 208 16.95 -11.78 -9.25
N PRO A 209 17.62 -10.66 -9.58
CA PRO A 209 17.27 -9.89 -10.78
C PRO A 209 17.60 -10.71 -12.04
N TYR A 210 16.86 -10.45 -13.11
CA TYR A 210 17.09 -11.06 -14.42
C TYR A 210 17.12 -9.99 -15.51
N VAL A 211 17.79 -10.34 -16.61
CA VAL A 211 17.96 -9.44 -17.76
C VAL A 211 17.03 -9.86 -18.89
N VAL A 212 16.26 -8.90 -19.38
CA VAL A 212 15.41 -9.04 -20.57
C VAL A 212 16.03 -8.24 -21.71
N ASP A 213 16.18 -8.86 -22.89
CA ASP A 213 16.78 -8.22 -24.06
C ASP A 213 15.70 -7.79 -25.06
N GLU A 214 14.88 -6.83 -24.63
CA GLU A 214 13.90 -6.14 -25.47
C GLU A 214 14.28 -4.67 -25.66
N ARG A 215 13.69 -4.03 -26.66
CA ARG A 215 13.99 -2.64 -27.04
C ARG A 215 12.71 -1.84 -27.14
N ASP A 216 12.88 -0.52 -27.03
CA ASP A 216 11.81 0.46 -27.19
C ASP A 216 10.62 0.21 -26.25
N VAL A 217 10.95 -0.01 -24.97
CA VAL A 217 9.98 -0.41 -23.95
C VAL A 217 9.35 0.84 -23.31
N PRO A 218 8.02 1.02 -23.38
CA PRO A 218 7.34 2.13 -22.74
C PRO A 218 7.26 1.92 -21.22
N VAL A 219 7.75 2.91 -20.46
CA VAL A 219 7.63 2.98 -19.00
C VAL A 219 6.78 4.19 -18.64
N TYR A 220 5.67 3.93 -17.95
CA TYR A 220 4.70 4.91 -17.48
C TYR A 220 5.18 5.51 -16.17
N ILE A 221 5.24 6.83 -16.07
CA ILE A 221 5.80 7.54 -14.93
C ILE A 221 4.76 8.53 -14.43
N LYS A 222 4.28 8.32 -13.21
CA LYS A 222 3.46 9.30 -12.48
C LYS A 222 4.39 10.21 -11.70
N HIS A 223 4.27 11.52 -11.87
CA HIS A 223 5.15 12.50 -11.24
C HIS A 223 4.39 13.79 -10.87
N ARG A 224 5.06 14.69 -10.15
CA ARG A 224 4.51 16.02 -9.84
C ARG A 224 4.49 16.88 -11.10
N GLY A 225 3.43 17.64 -11.31
CA GLY A 225 3.27 18.46 -12.51
C GLY A 225 2.03 19.35 -12.49
N PRO A 226 1.69 19.99 -13.62
CA PRO A 226 0.59 20.95 -13.70
C PRO A 226 -0.81 20.33 -13.76
N GLY A 227 -0.92 19.01 -13.85
CA GLY A 227 -2.21 18.32 -13.89
C GLY A 227 -2.94 18.34 -12.55
N GLU A 228 -4.11 17.70 -12.53
CA GLU A 228 -5.03 17.78 -11.40
C GLU A 228 -4.43 17.26 -10.10
N GLY A 229 -4.64 18.00 -9.02
CA GLY A 229 -4.02 17.71 -7.72
C GLY A 229 -2.48 17.81 -7.72
N GLY A 230 -1.87 18.50 -8.69
CA GLY A 230 -0.42 18.67 -8.80
C GLY A 230 0.30 17.45 -9.39
N ILE A 231 -0.43 16.60 -10.13
CA ILE A 231 0.04 15.30 -10.62
C ILE A 231 -0.02 15.27 -12.14
N SER A 232 0.98 14.65 -12.76
CA SER A 232 1.04 14.46 -14.22
C SER A 232 1.64 13.10 -14.56
N GLY A 233 1.33 12.63 -15.77
CA GLY A 233 1.82 11.37 -16.30
C GLY A 233 2.68 11.60 -17.53
N THR A 234 3.76 10.84 -17.64
CA THR A 234 4.62 10.80 -18.83
C THR A 234 4.98 9.34 -19.14
N VAL A 235 5.09 8.99 -20.42
CA VAL A 235 5.69 7.72 -20.86
C VAL A 235 7.07 8.01 -21.42
N HIS A 236 8.09 7.35 -20.85
CA HIS A 236 9.42 7.27 -21.44
C HIS A 236 9.54 5.96 -22.21
N VAL A 237 9.90 6.03 -23.49
CA VAL A 237 10.32 4.84 -24.24
C VAL A 237 11.81 4.64 -24.00
N GLN A 238 12.15 3.59 -23.25
CA GLN A 238 13.54 3.22 -23.00
C GLN A 238 14.09 2.43 -24.21
N PRO A 239 15.30 2.75 -24.69
CA PRO A 239 15.87 2.05 -25.85
C PRO A 239 16.18 0.57 -25.56
N HIS A 240 16.34 0.22 -24.28
CA HIS A 240 16.51 -1.14 -23.77
C HIS A 240 15.50 -1.39 -22.65
N HIS A 241 15.17 -2.65 -22.41
CA HIS A 241 14.24 -3.05 -21.37
C HIS A 241 14.72 -2.60 -19.96
N PRO A 242 13.83 -2.10 -19.07
CA PRO A 242 14.22 -1.61 -17.74
C PRO A 242 14.76 -2.71 -16.81
N PHE A 243 14.38 -3.96 -17.04
CA PHE A 243 14.92 -5.13 -16.34
C PHE A 243 16.22 -5.57 -17.02
N ASP A 244 17.27 -4.79 -16.83
CA ASP A 244 18.62 -5.05 -17.33
C ASP A 244 19.68 -5.07 -16.20
N VAL A 245 19.21 -5.10 -14.96
CA VAL A 245 20.02 -5.15 -13.74
C VAL A 245 20.62 -6.54 -13.60
N VAL A 246 21.94 -6.63 -13.56
CA VAL A 246 22.66 -7.90 -13.35
C VAL A 246 22.90 -8.23 -11.89
N GLY A 247 22.76 -7.23 -11.01
CA GLY A 247 22.89 -7.37 -9.57
C GLY A 247 22.59 -6.05 -8.87
N TRP A 248 22.32 -6.11 -7.59
CA TRP A 248 22.11 -4.94 -6.75
C TRP A 248 22.48 -5.21 -5.30
N ASP A 249 22.78 -4.15 -4.54
CA ASP A 249 23.02 -4.22 -3.10
C ASP A 249 22.57 -2.95 -2.36
N GLY A 250 22.00 -3.09 -1.17
CA GLY A 250 21.54 -1.94 -0.38
C GLY A 250 20.42 -2.23 0.61
N CYS A 251 19.78 -1.15 1.06
CA CYS A 251 18.69 -1.14 2.06
C CYS A 251 17.36 -0.60 1.49
N LEU A 252 17.37 -0.13 0.23
CA LEU A 252 16.20 0.40 -0.47
C LEU A 252 15.74 -0.58 -1.55
N TRP A 253 14.76 -1.42 -1.23
CA TRP A 253 14.28 -2.47 -2.13
C TRP A 253 12.82 -2.82 -1.77
N PRO A 254 12.02 -3.28 -2.75
CA PRO A 254 10.62 -3.63 -2.52
C PRO A 254 10.48 -4.94 -1.77
N TYR A 255 9.44 -5.09 -0.96
CA TYR A 255 9.19 -6.30 -0.19
C TYR A 255 7.71 -6.63 -0.07
N ALA A 256 7.41 -7.89 0.18
CA ALA A 256 6.08 -8.36 0.52
C ALA A 256 6.00 -8.80 2.00
N PHE A 257 4.87 -8.53 2.66
CA PHE A 257 4.57 -8.94 4.03
C PHE A 257 3.10 -9.40 4.08
N ASN A 258 2.81 -10.61 4.56
CA ASN A 258 1.42 -11.05 4.66
C ASN A 258 0.81 -10.63 5.99
N ILE A 259 -0.41 -10.08 5.96
CA ILE A 259 -1.16 -9.70 7.17
C ILE A 259 -1.33 -10.87 8.15
N SER A 260 -1.36 -12.11 7.67
CA SER A 260 -1.48 -13.32 8.51
C SER A 260 -0.23 -13.60 9.35
N ASP A 261 0.92 -13.01 8.99
CA ASP A 261 2.15 -13.09 9.77
C ASP A 261 2.22 -12.00 10.87
N TYR A 262 1.21 -11.12 10.95
CA TYR A 262 1.11 -10.10 12.00
C TYR A 262 0.59 -10.71 13.32
N GLU A 263 1.39 -10.63 14.38
CA GLU A 263 1.05 -11.10 15.72
C GLU A 263 0.25 -10.04 16.50
N PRO A 264 -1.06 -10.23 16.75
CA PRO A 264 -1.88 -9.23 17.42
C PRO A 264 -1.46 -9.03 18.87
N LEU A 265 -1.14 -7.78 19.23
CA LEU A 265 -0.94 -7.38 20.61
C LEU A 265 -2.31 -7.17 21.29
N THR A 266 -2.57 -7.96 22.33
CA THR A 266 -3.84 -7.95 23.08
C THR A 266 -3.61 -7.49 24.51
N GLY A 267 -4.67 -7.04 25.18
CA GLY A 267 -4.57 -6.54 26.55
C GLY A 267 -5.73 -6.99 27.41
N ARG A 268 -5.61 -6.76 28.72
CA ARG A 268 -6.70 -7.02 29.66
C ARG A 268 -7.92 -6.15 29.36
N VAL A 269 -7.70 -4.96 28.81
CA VAL A 269 -8.73 -4.00 28.39
C VAL A 269 -8.44 -3.55 26.96
N HIS A 270 -9.46 -2.96 26.33
CA HIS A 270 -9.44 -2.56 24.93
C HIS A 270 -8.17 -1.78 24.58
N GLN A 271 -7.42 -2.31 23.62
CA GLN A 271 -6.20 -1.67 23.14
C GLN A 271 -6.54 -0.61 22.09
N PRO A 272 -5.95 0.61 22.19
CA PRO A 272 -6.22 1.66 21.21
C PRO A 272 -5.57 1.31 19.86
N PRO A 273 -6.04 1.89 18.74
CA PRO A 273 -5.54 1.60 17.39
C PRO A 273 -4.02 1.66 17.20
N PRO A 274 -3.24 2.53 17.89
CA PRO A 274 -1.79 2.50 17.81
C PRO A 274 -1.18 1.14 18.19
N THR A 275 -1.81 0.33 19.04
CA THR A 275 -1.33 -1.03 19.34
C THR A 275 -1.34 -1.96 18.11
N HIS A 276 -2.14 -1.62 17.10
CA HIS A 276 -2.35 -2.40 15.88
C HIS A 276 -1.55 -1.89 14.67
N GLN A 277 -0.67 -0.90 14.84
CA GLN A 277 0.03 -0.29 13.71
C GLN A 277 1.04 -1.25 13.06
N VAL A 278 1.07 -1.26 11.72
CA VAL A 278 2.01 -2.05 10.92
C VAL A 278 3.03 -1.15 10.20
N PHE A 279 2.60 0.00 9.70
CA PHE A 279 3.45 0.94 8.95
C PHE A 279 3.11 2.40 9.30
N GLU A 280 4.02 3.31 8.97
CA GLU A 280 3.84 4.76 9.02
C GLU A 280 4.55 5.46 7.88
N ALA A 281 4.03 6.63 7.53
CA ALA A 281 4.60 7.58 6.59
C ALA A 281 4.34 9.00 7.12
N HIS A 282 4.77 10.04 6.39
CA HIS A 282 4.47 11.42 6.79
C HIS A 282 2.95 11.65 6.85
N ASN A 283 2.42 11.96 8.04
CA ASN A 283 0.99 12.20 8.32
C ASN A 283 0.03 11.05 7.97
N VAL A 284 0.53 9.81 7.87
CA VAL A 284 -0.29 8.63 7.56
C VAL A 284 0.15 7.45 8.41
N ILE A 285 -0.79 6.72 9.01
CA ILE A 285 -0.52 5.48 9.73
C ILE A 285 -1.36 4.34 9.20
N PHE A 286 -0.82 3.12 9.28
CA PHE A 286 -1.47 1.90 8.82
C PHE A 286 -1.63 0.96 10.00
N CYS A 287 -2.82 0.40 10.21
CA CYS A 287 -3.06 -0.59 11.27
C CYS A 287 -3.71 -1.87 10.74
N ASN A 288 -3.39 -2.99 11.40
CA ASN A 288 -3.90 -4.32 11.13
C ASN A 288 -4.79 -4.77 12.27
N PHE A 289 -6.08 -4.88 11.99
CA PHE A 289 -7.02 -5.58 12.85
C PHE A 289 -7.10 -7.01 12.33
N VAL A 290 -6.56 -7.96 13.06
CA VAL A 290 -6.49 -9.38 12.67
C VAL A 290 -7.21 -10.26 13.70
N PRO A 291 -7.51 -11.53 13.37
CA PRO A 291 -8.11 -12.47 14.30
C PRO A 291 -7.30 -12.57 15.59
N ARG A 292 -7.96 -12.42 16.74
CA ARG A 292 -7.26 -12.32 18.04
C ARG A 292 -8.18 -12.67 19.20
N LYS A 293 -7.55 -12.99 20.34
CA LYS A 293 -8.24 -12.94 21.63
C LYS A 293 -8.51 -11.48 21.99
N VAL A 294 -9.67 -11.21 22.56
CA VAL A 294 -10.06 -9.85 22.96
C VAL A 294 -9.88 -9.66 24.46
N ASP A 295 -10.39 -8.55 24.95
CA ASP A 295 -10.18 -8.04 26.30
C ASP A 295 -10.60 -9.02 27.39
N TYR A 296 -9.62 -9.50 28.17
CA TYR A 296 -9.84 -10.54 29.20
C TYR A 296 -10.11 -9.99 30.61
N HIS A 297 -10.53 -8.72 30.74
CA HIS A 297 -11.09 -8.21 31.99
C HIS A 297 -12.51 -8.78 32.19
N PRO A 298 -12.90 -9.24 33.40
CA PRO A 298 -14.25 -9.76 33.65
C PRO A 298 -15.41 -8.78 33.38
N LEU A 299 -15.10 -7.50 33.18
CA LEU A 299 -16.03 -6.40 32.92
C LEU A 299 -15.63 -5.61 31.66
N ALA A 300 -14.86 -6.24 30.76
CA ALA A 300 -14.48 -5.59 29.51
C ALA A 300 -15.68 -5.35 28.61
N ILE A 301 -15.55 -4.33 27.76
CA ILE A 301 -16.37 -4.16 26.56
C ILE A 301 -15.44 -4.41 25.37
N PRO A 302 -15.53 -5.59 24.73
CA PRO A 302 -14.58 -5.98 23.68
C PRO A 302 -14.58 -5.11 22.42
N VAL A 303 -15.73 -4.57 22.02
CA VAL A 303 -15.80 -3.66 20.87
C VAL A 303 -15.23 -2.28 21.23
N PRO A 304 -14.75 -1.51 20.24
CA PRO A 304 -14.21 -0.17 20.50
C PRO A 304 -15.19 0.74 21.24
N TYR A 305 -14.64 1.65 22.03
CA TYR A 305 -15.41 2.73 22.61
C TYR A 305 -15.89 3.71 21.52
N TYR A 306 -17.01 4.38 21.78
CA TYR A 306 -17.37 5.57 21.00
C TYR A 306 -16.29 6.63 21.20
N HIS A 307 -15.81 7.23 20.12
CA HIS A 307 -14.78 8.25 20.18
C HIS A 307 -14.90 9.29 19.08
N SER A 308 -14.20 10.40 19.30
CA SER A 308 -13.92 11.40 18.29
C SER A 308 -12.42 11.50 18.18
N ASN A 309 -11.89 11.19 17.01
CA ASN A 309 -10.50 11.50 16.72
C ASN A 309 -10.45 12.93 16.21
N VAL A 310 -9.92 13.84 17.03
CA VAL A 310 -10.07 15.28 16.80
C VAL A 310 -9.11 15.80 15.73
N ASP A 311 -8.02 15.07 15.47
CA ASP A 311 -6.92 15.49 14.60
C ASP A 311 -6.64 14.51 13.44
N SER A 312 -7.46 13.47 13.26
CA SER A 312 -7.29 12.54 12.14
C SER A 312 -8.60 12.01 11.57
N ASP A 313 -8.60 11.84 10.25
CA ASP A 313 -9.61 11.06 9.55
C ASP A 313 -9.25 9.58 9.67
N GLU A 314 -10.23 8.74 9.96
CA GLU A 314 -10.06 7.29 10.06
C GLU A 314 -10.67 6.58 8.85
N VAL A 315 -9.87 5.74 8.20
CA VAL A 315 -10.31 4.95 7.03
C VAL A 315 -10.14 3.48 7.33
N MET A 316 -11.26 2.76 7.41
CA MET A 316 -11.27 1.31 7.60
C MET A 316 -11.58 0.61 6.28
N PHE A 317 -10.69 -0.26 5.83
CA PHE A 317 -10.95 -1.25 4.77
C PHE A 317 -11.24 -2.61 5.40
N TYR A 318 -12.45 -3.12 5.14
CA TYR A 318 -12.96 -4.37 5.70
C TYR A 318 -12.57 -5.53 4.76
N ALA A 319 -11.44 -6.21 5.01
CA ALA A 319 -10.88 -7.16 4.04
C ALA A 319 -11.55 -8.55 4.12
N ALA A 320 -11.70 -9.11 5.32
CA ALA A 320 -12.32 -10.44 5.52
C ALA A 320 -12.94 -10.62 6.91
N GLY A 321 -13.73 -11.69 7.08
CA GLY A 321 -14.35 -12.08 8.36
C GLY A 321 -15.64 -11.32 8.69
N ASN A 322 -16.21 -11.58 9.88
CA ASN A 322 -17.48 -11.00 10.32
C ASN A 322 -17.25 -9.86 11.33
N TYR A 323 -17.64 -8.64 10.97
CA TYR A 323 -17.48 -7.49 11.86
C TYR A 323 -18.68 -7.31 12.79
N GLU A 324 -18.63 -7.93 13.96
CA GLU A 324 -19.74 -7.88 14.95
C GLU A 324 -20.08 -6.44 15.36
N ALA A 325 -19.08 -5.55 15.47
CA ALA A 325 -19.27 -4.13 15.77
C ALA A 325 -20.06 -3.36 14.69
N ARG A 326 -20.16 -3.89 13.48
CA ARG A 326 -20.80 -3.25 12.31
C ARG A 326 -22.07 -3.97 11.85
N ARG A 327 -22.53 -4.97 12.61
CA ARG A 327 -23.77 -5.69 12.30
C ARG A 327 -24.95 -4.71 12.13
N GLY A 328 -25.57 -4.74 10.96
CA GLY A 328 -26.70 -3.87 10.60
C GLY A 328 -26.33 -2.59 9.83
N SER A 329 -25.04 -2.29 9.62
CA SER A 329 -24.63 -1.07 8.92
C SER A 329 -24.53 -1.20 7.40
N GLY A 330 -24.67 -2.41 6.87
CA GLY A 330 -24.43 -2.71 5.44
C GLY A 330 -22.95 -2.82 5.06
N ILE A 331 -22.02 -2.82 6.03
CA ILE A 331 -20.59 -3.07 5.79
C ILE A 331 -20.36 -4.57 5.51
N GLU A 332 -19.59 -4.84 4.47
CA GLU A 332 -19.28 -6.17 3.93
C GLU A 332 -17.78 -6.25 3.59
N ALA A 333 -17.26 -7.44 3.26
CA ALA A 333 -15.90 -7.58 2.74
C ALA A 333 -15.71 -6.71 1.47
N GLY A 334 -14.60 -5.98 1.39
CA GLY A 334 -14.32 -4.95 0.39
C GLY A 334 -14.94 -3.58 0.68
N SER A 335 -15.72 -3.41 1.75
CA SER A 335 -16.22 -2.09 2.13
C SER A 335 -15.10 -1.19 2.65
N ILE A 336 -15.28 0.12 2.48
CA ILE A 336 -14.47 1.15 3.12
C ILE A 336 -15.37 2.07 3.90
N SER A 337 -15.03 2.39 5.15
CA SER A 337 -15.66 3.51 5.86
C SER A 337 -14.67 4.64 6.10
N LEU A 338 -15.16 5.88 5.98
CA LEU A 338 -14.45 7.10 6.35
C LEU A 338 -15.18 7.73 7.55
N HIS A 339 -14.45 7.95 8.64
CA HIS A 339 -14.89 8.73 9.80
C HIS A 339 -14.03 9.99 9.90
N PRO A 340 -14.56 11.17 9.51
CA PRO A 340 -13.78 12.40 9.48
C PRO A 340 -13.36 12.89 10.86
N MET A 341 -12.24 13.60 10.92
CA MET A 341 -11.76 14.24 12.14
C MET A 341 -12.82 15.13 12.79
N GLY A 342 -12.94 15.05 14.10
CA GLY A 342 -13.96 15.75 14.89
C GLY A 342 -15.36 15.14 14.83
N HIS A 343 -15.59 14.06 14.08
CA HIS A 343 -16.85 13.31 14.10
C HIS A 343 -16.82 12.20 15.16
N ALA A 344 -17.85 12.17 16.03
CA ALA A 344 -18.04 11.06 16.96
C ALA A 344 -18.54 9.82 16.22
N HIS A 345 -17.87 8.69 16.41
CA HIS A 345 -18.23 7.42 15.80
C HIS A 345 -17.90 6.26 16.76
N GLY A 346 -18.32 5.05 16.41
CA GLY A 346 -18.09 3.85 17.23
C GLY A 346 -18.88 2.64 16.74
N PRO A 347 -19.10 1.64 17.61
CA PRO A 347 -19.91 0.46 17.28
C PRO A 347 -21.34 0.85 16.88
N GLN A 348 -22.00 -0.02 16.13
CA GLN A 348 -23.42 0.16 15.79
C GLN A 348 -24.34 -0.04 17.00
N PRO A 349 -25.58 0.48 16.98
CA PRO A 349 -26.53 0.33 18.08
C PRO A 349 -26.65 -1.12 18.60
N GLY A 350 -26.56 -1.26 19.92
CA GLY A 350 -26.58 -2.54 20.63
C GLY A 350 -25.32 -3.40 20.50
N ALA A 351 -24.34 -3.05 19.67
CA ALA A 351 -23.11 -3.85 19.53
C ALA A 351 -22.26 -3.79 20.81
N TYR A 352 -22.33 -2.68 21.54
CA TYR A 352 -21.65 -2.48 22.81
C TYR A 352 -22.09 -3.55 23.84
N GLU A 353 -23.40 -3.72 24.03
CA GLU A 353 -23.99 -4.70 24.94
C GLU A 353 -23.79 -6.14 24.44
N ARG A 354 -23.98 -6.38 23.13
CA ARG A 354 -23.79 -7.73 22.54
C ARG A 354 -22.36 -8.23 22.63
N SER A 355 -21.38 -7.32 22.72
CA SER A 355 -19.97 -7.69 22.80
C SER A 355 -19.56 -8.30 24.14
N ILE A 356 -20.36 -8.12 25.20
CA ILE A 356 -20.02 -8.58 26.55
C ILE A 356 -19.86 -10.10 26.54
N GLY A 357 -18.70 -10.58 26.97
CA GLY A 357 -18.38 -12.00 27.06
C GLY A 357 -17.84 -12.63 25.76
N ILE A 358 -17.68 -11.85 24.68
CA ILE A 358 -16.93 -12.31 23.51
C ILE A 358 -15.45 -12.46 23.91
N GLU A 359 -14.84 -13.59 23.56
CA GLU A 359 -13.45 -13.93 23.90
C GLU A 359 -12.48 -13.82 22.72
N SER A 360 -13.00 -13.77 21.49
CA SER A 360 -12.19 -13.65 20.29
C SER A 360 -12.97 -13.04 19.13
N PHE A 361 -12.22 -12.50 18.19
CA PHE A 361 -12.67 -11.88 16.96
C PHE A 361 -11.98 -12.56 15.77
N ASP A 362 -12.70 -12.70 14.64
CA ASP A 362 -12.24 -13.37 13.42
C ASP A 362 -12.10 -12.43 12.21
N GLU A 363 -12.32 -11.13 12.41
CA GLU A 363 -12.23 -10.13 11.35
C GLU A 363 -10.78 -9.78 10.96
N THR A 364 -10.61 -9.37 9.70
CA THR A 364 -9.36 -8.85 9.15
C THR A 364 -9.59 -7.52 8.46
N ALA A 365 -9.22 -6.41 9.09
CA ALA A 365 -9.33 -5.05 8.55
C ALA A 365 -7.97 -4.36 8.45
N VAL A 366 -7.86 -3.50 7.44
CA VAL A 366 -6.72 -2.59 7.26
C VAL A 366 -7.22 -1.17 7.49
N MET A 367 -6.56 -0.44 8.37
CA MET A 367 -6.87 0.96 8.62
C MET A 367 -5.78 1.86 8.06
N VAL A 368 -6.17 3.00 7.48
CA VAL A 368 -5.27 4.03 6.97
C VAL A 368 -5.73 5.39 7.51
N ASP A 369 -5.19 5.79 8.65
CA ASP A 369 -5.56 7.08 9.23
C ASP A 369 -4.65 8.18 8.70
N THR A 370 -5.22 9.37 8.57
CA THR A 370 -4.51 10.53 8.05
C THR A 370 -4.72 11.75 8.92
N PHE A 371 -3.67 12.54 9.13
CA PHE A 371 -3.73 13.76 9.94
C PHE A 371 -4.10 15.02 9.14
N ALA A 372 -4.20 14.89 7.81
CA ALA A 372 -4.82 15.89 6.94
C ALA A 372 -6.20 15.37 6.47
N PRO A 373 -7.23 16.22 6.37
CA PRO A 373 -8.56 15.79 5.94
C PRO A 373 -8.54 15.12 4.56
N LEU A 374 -9.30 14.04 4.40
CA LEU A 374 -9.44 13.33 3.14
C LEU A 374 -10.54 13.93 2.28
N LEU A 375 -10.21 14.08 1.00
CA LEU A 375 -11.11 14.47 -0.07
C LEU A 375 -11.58 13.22 -0.82
N LEU A 376 -12.71 13.32 -1.50
CA LEU A 376 -13.36 12.23 -2.22
C LEU A 376 -12.90 12.21 -3.68
N GLY A 377 -12.40 11.06 -4.13
CA GLY A 377 -12.14 10.78 -5.53
C GLY A 377 -13.40 10.32 -6.27
N GLU A 378 -13.29 10.17 -7.60
CA GLU A 378 -14.41 9.72 -8.42
C GLU A 378 -14.94 8.34 -8.03
N GLY A 379 -14.03 7.43 -7.62
CA GLY A 379 -14.39 6.07 -7.27
C GLY A 379 -15.24 6.02 -6.01
N ALA A 380 -14.91 6.87 -5.02
CA ALA A 380 -15.72 6.98 -3.80
C ALA A 380 -17.12 7.50 -4.10
N VAL A 381 -17.24 8.52 -4.96
CA VAL A 381 -18.54 9.06 -5.37
C VAL A 381 -19.37 8.02 -6.12
N ALA A 382 -18.73 7.15 -6.91
CA ALA A 382 -19.42 6.12 -7.68
C ALA A 382 -20.05 5.01 -6.83
N VAL A 383 -19.50 4.73 -5.63
CA VAL A 383 -19.88 3.57 -4.82
C VAL A 383 -20.30 3.91 -3.39
N GLU A 384 -20.69 5.15 -3.13
CA GLU A 384 -21.13 5.59 -1.82
C GLU A 384 -22.48 4.97 -1.43
N ASP A 385 -22.57 4.40 -0.23
CA ASP A 385 -23.84 4.07 0.42
C ASP A 385 -24.33 5.26 1.26
N ALA A 386 -25.23 6.04 0.67
CA ALA A 386 -25.79 7.24 1.29
C ALA A 386 -26.58 6.96 2.59
N LYS A 387 -26.94 5.70 2.88
CA LYS A 387 -27.69 5.34 4.09
C LYS A 387 -26.79 5.20 5.32
N TYR A 388 -25.47 5.15 5.13
CA TYR A 388 -24.54 4.88 6.23
C TYR A 388 -24.61 5.90 7.36
N MET A 389 -24.76 7.19 7.04
CA MET A 389 -24.85 8.24 8.06
C MET A 389 -26.03 8.04 9.04
N SER A 390 -27.09 7.35 8.59
CA SER A 390 -28.27 7.06 9.40
C SER A 390 -28.19 5.71 10.13
N SER A 391 -27.10 4.94 10.00
CA SER A 391 -27.03 3.59 10.58
C SER A 391 -27.00 3.55 12.11
N TRP A 392 -26.72 4.69 12.74
CA TRP A 392 -26.74 4.84 14.21
C TRP A 392 -28.09 5.32 14.76
N ASN A 393 -29.05 5.66 13.89
CA ASN A 393 -30.37 6.08 14.36
C ASN A 393 -31.11 4.87 14.95
N GLU A 394 -31.79 5.09 16.07
CA GLU A 394 -32.80 4.15 16.58
C GLU A 394 -34.06 4.28 15.71
N ASP A 395 -34.73 3.15 15.42
CA ASP A 395 -36.02 3.11 14.69
C ASP A 395 -37.14 3.84 15.43
#